data_AF-A0A976LB22-F1
#
_entry.id   AF-A0A976LB22-F1
#
_cell.length_a   1.000
_cell.length_b   1.000
_cell.length_c   1.000
_cell.angle_alpha   90.00
_cell.angle_beta   90.00
_cell.angle_gamma   90.00
#
_symmetry.space_group_name_H-M   'P 1'
#
loop_
_entity.id
_entity.type
_entity.pdbx_description
1 polymer ?
#
loop_
_entity_poly.entity_id
_entity_poly.type
_entity_poly.pdbx_seq_one_letter_code
_entity_poly.pdbx_strand_id
1 'polypeptide(L)'
;MRINNDEEPPPHPADLEGWRQAISDGRLRAFRMEAVIGAIQVLGPNADKSVINAIVLHASEAILRVLRKHIGTNHRNRGEDMIDEAHGQLVQAIFTPDSADGKGLREAFVPRIRFRAADAIRADRELRKRECSVEHIEAASDAKHADDTGCQQERDEKLYVEQVLSRITDDRKRLAFRMHMEGIPLDSKRTASIAKALGVSSKTAGQWIEEVQAQLKLIVGEQS
;
A
#
# COMPACT_ATOMS: atom_id res chain seq x y z
N MET A 1 -22.57 -30.02 -41.35
CA MET A 1 -22.74 -28.70 -40.71
C MET A 1 -22.24 -27.66 -41.70
N ARG A 2 -23.14 -26.89 -42.31
CA ARG A 2 -22.78 -25.94 -43.38
C ARG A 2 -22.09 -24.73 -42.77
N ILE A 3 -20.85 -24.47 -43.17
CA ILE A 3 -20.14 -23.22 -42.93
C ILE A 3 -20.70 -22.23 -43.96
N ASN A 4 -21.72 -21.47 -43.58
CA ASN A 4 -22.17 -20.34 -44.40
C ASN A 4 -21.17 -19.22 -44.20
N ASN A 5 -20.33 -18.99 -45.20
CA ASN A 5 -19.28 -17.98 -45.23
C ASN A 5 -19.74 -16.71 -45.98
N ASP A 6 -21.05 -16.44 -45.99
CA ASP A 6 -21.64 -15.22 -46.54
C ASP A 6 -21.58 -14.10 -45.48
N GLU A 7 -20.37 -13.75 -45.01
CA GLU A 7 -20.17 -12.54 -44.23
C GLU A 7 -20.38 -11.34 -45.17
N GLU A 8 -21.55 -10.71 -45.08
CA GLU A 8 -21.81 -9.41 -45.70
C GLU A 8 -20.68 -8.45 -45.29
N PRO A 9 -20.01 -7.79 -46.26
CA PRO A 9 -18.86 -6.97 -45.95
C PRO A 9 -19.28 -5.82 -45.01
N PRO A 10 -18.47 -5.50 -44.00
CA PRO A 10 -18.75 -4.35 -43.16
C PRO A 10 -18.77 -3.07 -44.02
N PRO A 11 -19.52 -2.02 -43.60
CA PRO A 11 -19.47 -0.72 -44.26
C PRO A 11 -18.04 -0.20 -44.34
N HIS A 12 -17.77 0.65 -45.31
CA HIS A 12 -16.47 1.30 -45.40
C HIS A 12 -16.19 2.08 -44.09
N PRO A 13 -14.96 2.08 -43.54
CA PRO A 13 -14.69 2.71 -42.24
C PRO A 13 -15.08 4.19 -42.13
N ALA A 14 -15.10 4.91 -43.26
CA ALA A 14 -15.51 6.32 -43.34
C ALA A 14 -17.01 6.52 -43.70
N ASP A 15 -17.76 5.45 -43.96
CA ASP A 15 -19.17 5.53 -44.39
C ASP A 15 -20.12 5.64 -43.20
N LEU A 16 -20.34 6.87 -42.76
CA LEU A 16 -21.19 7.18 -41.61
C LEU A 16 -22.64 6.67 -41.78
N GLU A 17 -23.20 6.74 -42.99
CA GLU A 17 -24.58 6.30 -43.23
C GLU A 17 -24.67 4.77 -43.21
N GLY A 18 -23.69 4.08 -43.81
CA GLY A 18 -23.60 2.63 -43.73
C GLY A 18 -23.50 2.11 -42.30
N TRP A 19 -22.71 2.79 -41.45
CA TRP A 19 -22.63 2.46 -40.02
C TRP A 19 -23.93 2.78 -39.28
N ARG A 20 -24.59 3.89 -39.58
CA ARG A 20 -25.91 4.23 -39.01
C ARG A 20 -26.95 3.16 -39.34
N GLN A 21 -27.03 2.73 -40.58
CA GLN A 21 -27.95 1.67 -41.00
C GLN A 21 -27.63 0.34 -40.30
N ALA A 22 -26.36 -0.03 -40.21
CA ALA A 22 -25.96 -1.26 -39.53
C ALA A 22 -26.30 -1.28 -38.03
N ILE A 23 -26.26 -0.12 -37.37
CA ILE A 23 -26.71 0.03 -35.97
C ILE A 23 -28.23 -0.19 -35.89
N SER A 24 -29.00 0.48 -36.75
CA SER A 24 -30.46 0.35 -36.78
C SER A 24 -30.91 -1.10 -37.02
N ASP A 25 -30.18 -1.84 -37.86
CA ASP A 25 -30.45 -3.24 -38.16
C ASP A 25 -29.91 -4.21 -37.09
N GLY A 26 -29.19 -3.73 -36.07
CA GLY A 26 -28.56 -4.56 -35.03
C GLY A 26 -27.42 -5.46 -35.54
N ARG A 27 -26.82 -5.13 -36.69
CA ARG A 27 -25.87 -5.99 -37.42
C ARG A 27 -24.41 -5.88 -36.95
N LEU A 28 -24.10 -5.00 -36.00
CA LEU A 28 -22.71 -4.82 -35.51
C LEU A 28 -22.05 -6.14 -35.04
N ARG A 29 -22.82 -7.06 -34.46
CA ARG A 29 -22.34 -8.36 -33.98
C ARG A 29 -21.88 -9.32 -35.10
N ALA A 30 -22.32 -9.09 -36.33
CA ALA A 30 -21.96 -9.91 -37.49
C ALA A 30 -20.62 -9.49 -38.10
N PHE A 31 -20.15 -8.27 -37.82
CA PHE A 31 -18.90 -7.78 -38.37
C PHE A 31 -17.69 -8.19 -37.54
N ARG A 32 -16.55 -8.33 -38.22
CA ARG A 32 -15.26 -8.51 -37.55
C ARG A 32 -14.91 -7.28 -36.72
N MET A 33 -14.42 -7.50 -35.50
CA MET A 33 -14.12 -6.42 -34.56
C MET A 33 -13.01 -5.50 -35.06
N GLU A 34 -12.07 -6.03 -35.83
CA GLU A 34 -11.03 -5.26 -36.50
C GLU A 34 -11.60 -4.15 -37.40
N ALA A 35 -12.69 -4.44 -38.13
CA ALA A 35 -13.37 -3.46 -38.98
C ALA A 35 -14.16 -2.43 -38.14
N VAL A 36 -14.80 -2.87 -37.06
CA VAL A 36 -15.50 -2.00 -36.11
C VAL A 36 -14.53 -1.02 -35.45
N ILE A 37 -13.36 -1.50 -34.97
CA ILE A 37 -12.31 -0.64 -34.42
C ILE A 37 -11.76 0.32 -35.49
N GLY A 38 -11.56 -0.18 -36.72
CA GLY A 38 -11.18 0.64 -37.86
C GLY A 38 -12.14 1.80 -38.11
N ALA A 39 -13.45 1.56 -38.03
CA ALA A 39 -14.47 2.60 -38.16
C ALA A 39 -14.38 3.65 -37.06
N ILE A 40 -14.24 3.25 -35.79
CA ILE A 40 -14.09 4.21 -34.68
C ILE A 40 -12.86 5.10 -34.90
N GLN A 41 -11.75 4.50 -35.32
CA GLN A 41 -10.48 5.22 -35.53
C GLN A 41 -10.51 6.15 -36.76
N VAL A 42 -11.30 5.84 -37.78
CA VAL A 42 -11.42 6.65 -39.00
C VAL A 42 -12.46 7.76 -38.84
N LEU A 43 -13.65 7.44 -38.30
CA LEU A 43 -14.69 8.43 -38.03
C LEU A 43 -14.25 9.41 -36.92
N GLY A 44 -13.52 8.91 -35.93
CA GLY A 44 -12.99 9.69 -34.83
C GLY A 44 -14.07 10.18 -33.84
N PRO A 45 -13.66 10.86 -32.77
CA PRO A 45 -14.56 11.30 -31.70
C PRO A 45 -15.50 12.45 -32.10
N ASN A 46 -15.23 13.12 -33.23
CA ASN A 46 -15.99 14.28 -33.70
C ASN A 46 -17.13 13.91 -34.67
N ALA A 47 -17.26 12.65 -35.06
CA ALA A 47 -18.38 12.18 -35.87
C ALA A 47 -19.70 12.21 -35.08
N ASP A 48 -20.79 11.82 -35.73
CA ASP A 48 -22.11 11.73 -35.10
C ASP A 48 -22.03 10.90 -33.80
N LYS A 49 -22.32 11.57 -32.69
CA LYS A 49 -22.22 10.98 -31.34
C LYS A 49 -23.12 9.76 -31.18
N SER A 50 -24.28 9.72 -31.84
CA SER A 50 -25.19 8.57 -31.75
C SER A 50 -24.55 7.32 -32.37
N VAL A 51 -23.91 7.49 -33.52
CA VAL A 51 -23.21 6.43 -34.25
C VAL A 51 -21.95 6.02 -33.49
N ILE A 52 -21.08 6.97 -33.15
CA ILE A 52 -19.82 6.67 -32.43
C ILE A 52 -20.09 5.99 -31.09
N ASN A 53 -21.01 6.50 -30.28
CA ASN A 53 -21.31 5.92 -28.98
C ASN A 53 -21.81 4.48 -29.10
N ALA A 54 -22.66 4.19 -30.09
CA ALA A 54 -23.16 2.83 -30.32
C ALA A 54 -22.04 1.85 -30.74
N ILE A 55 -21.15 2.28 -31.65
CA ILE A 55 -20.03 1.45 -32.12
C ILE A 55 -19.01 1.23 -30.99
N VAL A 56 -18.67 2.28 -30.24
CA VAL A 56 -17.75 2.21 -29.09
C VAL A 56 -18.33 1.35 -27.97
N LEU A 57 -19.61 1.49 -27.66
CA LEU A 57 -20.28 0.64 -26.68
C LEU A 57 -20.20 -0.83 -27.09
N HIS A 58 -20.46 -1.12 -28.37
CA HIS A 58 -20.34 -2.48 -28.89
C HIS A 58 -18.92 -3.05 -28.75
N ALA A 59 -17.90 -2.26 -29.12
CA ALA A 59 -16.49 -2.63 -28.95
C ALA A 59 -16.13 -2.84 -27.48
N SER A 60 -16.59 -1.95 -26.60
CA SER A 60 -16.39 -2.01 -25.14
C SER A 60 -16.95 -3.31 -24.54
N GLU A 61 -18.18 -3.69 -24.89
CA GLU A 61 -18.81 -4.94 -24.45
C GLU A 61 -18.07 -6.19 -24.97
N ALA A 62 -17.51 -6.11 -26.19
CA ALA A 62 -16.70 -7.19 -26.75
C ALA A 62 -15.38 -7.34 -26.00
N ILE A 63 -14.68 -6.23 -25.70
CA ILE A 63 -13.45 -6.22 -24.89
C ILE A 63 -13.72 -6.81 -23.51
N LEU A 64 -14.73 -6.32 -22.79
CA LEU A 64 -15.07 -6.78 -21.44
C LEU A 64 -15.38 -8.28 -21.42
N ARG A 65 -16.06 -8.83 -22.43
CA ARG A 65 -16.30 -10.28 -22.53
C ARG A 65 -14.99 -11.07 -22.62
N VAL A 66 -14.04 -10.62 -23.43
CA VAL A 66 -12.74 -11.29 -23.58
C VAL A 66 -11.92 -11.17 -22.30
N LEU A 67 -11.88 -9.98 -21.68
CA LEU A 67 -11.17 -9.74 -20.42
C LEU A 67 -11.72 -10.61 -19.29
N ARG A 68 -13.03 -10.58 -19.03
CA ARG A 68 -13.68 -11.39 -17.99
C ARG A 68 -13.41 -12.87 -18.15
N LYS A 69 -13.44 -13.38 -19.40
CA LYS A 69 -13.13 -14.78 -19.68
C LYS A 69 -11.66 -15.12 -19.44
N HIS A 70 -10.74 -14.21 -19.73
CA HIS A 70 -9.30 -14.48 -19.65
C HIS A 70 -8.73 -14.31 -18.25
N ILE A 71 -9.16 -13.26 -17.52
CA ILE A 71 -8.76 -13.01 -16.14
C ILE A 71 -9.49 -13.98 -15.20
N GLY A 72 -10.78 -14.22 -15.44
CA GLY A 72 -11.60 -15.05 -14.56
C GLY A 72 -11.77 -14.43 -13.18
N THR A 73 -12.33 -15.18 -12.23
CA THR A 73 -12.73 -14.68 -10.92
C THR A 73 -11.81 -15.07 -9.77
N ASN A 74 -10.72 -15.80 -10.05
CA ASN A 74 -9.78 -16.35 -9.05
C ASN A 74 -8.72 -15.33 -8.57
N HIS A 75 -9.10 -14.06 -8.52
CA HIS A 75 -8.22 -12.94 -8.17
C HIS A 75 -8.86 -12.09 -7.07
N ARG A 76 -8.07 -11.23 -6.39
CA ARG A 76 -8.60 -10.24 -5.44
C ARG A 76 -9.65 -9.37 -6.16
N ASN A 77 -10.69 -9.00 -5.43
CA ASN A 77 -11.86 -8.30 -6.00
C ASN A 77 -12.44 -9.00 -7.25
N ARG A 78 -12.37 -10.35 -7.32
CA ARG A 78 -12.81 -11.15 -8.48
C ARG A 78 -12.15 -10.77 -9.81
N GLY A 79 -11.01 -10.07 -9.75
CA GLY A 79 -10.29 -9.58 -10.92
C GLY A 79 -10.86 -8.30 -11.54
N GLU A 80 -11.86 -7.67 -10.92
CA GLU A 80 -12.49 -6.45 -11.44
C GLU A 80 -11.48 -5.32 -11.63
N ASP A 81 -10.55 -5.11 -10.68
CA ASP A 81 -9.55 -4.04 -10.77
C ASP A 81 -8.66 -4.17 -12.02
N MET A 82 -8.22 -5.41 -12.33
CA MET A 82 -7.42 -5.68 -13.53
C MET A 82 -8.26 -5.59 -14.81
N ILE A 83 -9.54 -5.97 -14.74
CA ILE A 83 -10.47 -5.82 -15.87
C ILE A 83 -10.65 -4.34 -16.18
N ASP A 84 -10.90 -3.51 -15.16
CA ASP A 84 -11.10 -2.06 -15.30
C ASP A 84 -9.85 -1.37 -15.82
N GLU A 85 -8.67 -1.72 -15.30
CA GLU A 85 -7.40 -1.16 -15.78
C GLU A 85 -7.14 -1.53 -17.25
N ALA A 86 -7.22 -2.82 -17.60
CA ALA A 86 -7.01 -3.26 -18.97
C ALA A 86 -8.06 -2.69 -19.93
N HIS A 87 -9.33 -2.64 -19.51
CA HIS A 87 -10.42 -2.08 -20.29
C HIS A 87 -10.22 -0.60 -20.55
N GLY A 88 -9.89 0.20 -19.54
CA GLY A 88 -9.61 1.62 -19.66
C GLY A 88 -8.49 1.91 -20.65
N GLN A 89 -7.36 1.18 -20.54
CA GLN A 89 -6.23 1.29 -21.46
C GLN A 89 -6.63 0.97 -22.91
N LEU A 90 -7.42 -0.09 -23.12
CA LEU A 90 -7.87 -0.51 -24.45
C LEU A 90 -8.89 0.47 -25.05
N VAL A 91 -9.82 0.98 -24.27
CA VAL A 91 -10.80 2.00 -24.74
C VAL A 91 -10.08 3.29 -25.13
N GLN A 92 -9.10 3.74 -24.35
CA GLN A 92 -8.26 4.87 -24.72
C GLN A 92 -7.45 4.60 -25.99
N ALA A 93 -6.93 3.38 -26.15
CA ALA A 93 -6.17 2.97 -27.33
C ALA A 93 -7.01 2.97 -28.62
N ILE A 94 -8.32 2.69 -28.53
CA ILE A 94 -9.22 2.76 -29.68
C ILE A 94 -9.22 4.17 -30.29
N PHE A 95 -9.12 5.23 -29.49
CA PHE A 95 -9.08 6.61 -29.99
C PHE A 95 -7.68 7.12 -30.34
N THR A 96 -6.64 6.32 -30.12
CA THR A 96 -5.25 6.66 -30.42
C THR A 96 -4.66 5.64 -31.39
N PRO A 97 -5.01 5.72 -32.69
CA PRO A 97 -4.67 4.69 -33.68
C PRO A 97 -3.18 4.47 -33.85
N ASP A 98 -2.34 5.48 -33.56
CA ASP A 98 -0.89 5.38 -33.65
C ASP A 98 -0.23 4.65 -32.49
N SER A 99 -0.97 4.42 -31.40
CA SER A 99 -0.49 3.63 -30.26
C SER A 99 -0.31 2.16 -30.64
N ALA A 100 0.60 1.47 -29.95
CA ALA A 100 0.82 0.04 -30.18
C ALA A 100 -0.47 -0.79 -29.97
N ASP A 101 -1.29 -0.42 -28.98
CA ASP A 101 -2.60 -1.02 -28.75
C ASP A 101 -3.60 -0.64 -29.85
N GLY A 102 -3.63 0.62 -30.29
CA GLY A 102 -4.53 1.09 -31.33
C GLY A 102 -4.32 0.37 -32.66
N LYS A 103 -3.06 0.18 -33.07
CA LYS A 103 -2.70 -0.64 -34.25
C LYS A 103 -3.04 -2.11 -34.02
N GLY A 104 -2.64 -2.65 -32.87
CA GLY A 104 -2.86 -4.06 -32.53
C GLY A 104 -4.34 -4.45 -32.48
N LEU A 105 -5.23 -3.55 -32.03
CA LEU A 105 -6.68 -3.79 -32.01
C LEU A 105 -7.31 -3.83 -33.41
N ARG A 106 -6.71 -3.13 -34.38
CA ARG A 106 -7.13 -3.15 -35.79
C ARG A 106 -6.62 -4.38 -36.53
N GLU A 107 -5.46 -4.92 -36.14
CA GLU A 107 -4.82 -6.06 -36.82
C GLU A 107 -5.19 -7.41 -36.20
N ALA A 108 -5.29 -7.47 -34.86
CA ALA A 108 -5.45 -8.70 -34.11
C ALA A 108 -6.18 -8.43 -32.78
N PHE A 109 -7.51 -8.26 -32.85
CA PHE A 109 -8.34 -7.80 -31.72
C PHE A 109 -8.19 -8.67 -30.46
N VAL A 110 -8.50 -9.97 -30.57
CA VAL A 110 -8.47 -10.89 -29.42
C VAL A 110 -7.05 -11.09 -28.85
N PRO A 111 -6.01 -11.35 -29.66
CA PRO A 111 -4.65 -11.43 -29.16
C PRO A 111 -4.21 -10.18 -28.40
N ARG A 112 -4.57 -8.98 -28.88
CA ARG A 112 -4.19 -7.74 -28.21
C ARG A 112 -4.87 -7.58 -26.84
N ILE A 113 -6.14 -7.91 -26.73
CA ILE A 113 -6.86 -7.87 -25.45
C ILE A 113 -6.26 -8.86 -24.45
N ARG A 114 -5.92 -10.07 -24.88
CA ARG A 114 -5.26 -11.08 -24.02
C ARG A 114 -3.89 -10.62 -23.54
N PHE A 115 -3.12 -9.99 -24.43
CA PHE A 115 -1.83 -9.40 -24.05
C PHE A 115 -2.00 -8.38 -22.93
N ARG A 116 -2.99 -7.49 -23.02
CA ARG A 116 -3.26 -6.50 -21.96
C ARG A 116 -3.80 -7.10 -20.67
N ALA A 117 -4.65 -8.13 -20.77
CA ALA A 117 -5.08 -8.87 -19.59
C ALA A 117 -3.90 -9.53 -18.86
N ALA A 118 -2.96 -10.14 -19.59
CA ALA A 118 -1.75 -10.72 -19.00
C ALA A 118 -0.85 -9.64 -18.35
N ASP A 119 -0.78 -8.46 -18.96
CA ASP A 119 -0.06 -7.31 -18.42
C ASP A 119 -0.66 -6.82 -17.08
N ALA A 120 -1.98 -6.68 -17.01
CA ALA A 120 -2.70 -6.30 -15.80
C ALA A 120 -2.52 -7.34 -14.67
N ILE A 121 -2.58 -8.64 -14.99
CA ILE A 121 -2.30 -9.72 -14.03
C ILE A 121 -0.87 -9.64 -13.48
N ARG A 122 0.10 -9.29 -14.34
CA ARG A 122 1.48 -9.10 -13.92
C ARG A 122 1.63 -7.87 -13.03
N ALA A 123 1.00 -6.74 -13.39
CA ALA A 123 1.01 -5.52 -12.59
C ALA A 123 0.41 -5.75 -11.19
N ASP A 124 -0.75 -6.40 -11.10
CA ASP A 124 -1.38 -6.79 -9.82
C ASP A 124 -0.46 -7.69 -8.98
N ARG A 125 0.21 -8.68 -9.60
CA ARG A 125 1.18 -9.51 -8.88
C ARG A 125 2.34 -8.70 -8.31
N GLU A 126 2.87 -7.75 -9.06
CA GLU A 126 3.95 -6.88 -8.58
C GLU A 126 3.47 -5.91 -7.49
N LEU A 127 2.25 -5.39 -7.59
CA LEU A 127 1.64 -4.59 -6.54
C LEU A 127 1.52 -5.38 -5.24
N ARG A 128 1.01 -6.62 -5.30
CA ARG A 128 0.92 -7.51 -4.13
C ARG A 128 2.27 -7.81 -3.50
N LYS A 129 3.32 -8.03 -4.30
CA LYS A 129 4.68 -8.22 -3.77
C LYS A 129 5.13 -7.00 -2.98
N ARG A 130 4.82 -5.80 -3.47
CA ARG A 130 5.13 -4.54 -2.77
C ARG A 130 4.31 -4.41 -1.50
N GLU A 131 3.00 -4.67 -1.53
CA GLU A 131 2.13 -4.66 -0.36
C GLU A 131 2.60 -5.65 0.72
N CYS A 132 2.86 -6.92 0.38
CA CYS A 132 3.40 -7.90 1.33
C CYS A 132 4.80 -7.52 1.84
N SER A 133 5.63 -6.85 1.03
CA SER A 133 6.92 -6.36 1.50
C SER A 133 6.79 -5.20 2.49
N VAL A 134 5.73 -4.39 2.39
CA VAL A 134 5.40 -3.32 3.35
C VAL A 134 4.80 -3.92 4.62
N GLU A 135 3.92 -4.92 4.53
CA GLU A 135 3.41 -5.66 5.70
C GLU A 135 4.54 -6.37 6.46
N HIS A 136 5.60 -6.84 5.78
CA HIS A 136 6.80 -7.33 6.45
C HIS A 136 7.66 -6.22 7.09
N ILE A 137 7.61 -4.99 6.60
CA ILE A 137 8.21 -3.84 7.30
C ILE A 137 7.37 -3.47 8.52
N GLU A 138 6.03 -3.49 8.45
CA GLU A 138 5.16 -3.25 9.60
C GLU A 138 5.27 -4.37 10.64
N ALA A 139 5.28 -5.65 10.24
CA ALA A 139 5.49 -6.76 11.17
C ALA A 139 6.91 -6.80 11.76
N ALA A 140 7.93 -6.38 11.00
CA ALA A 140 9.29 -6.20 11.52
C ALA A 140 9.43 -4.93 12.38
N SER A 141 8.59 -3.90 12.15
CA SER A 141 8.47 -2.72 13.00
C SER A 141 7.69 -3.04 14.27
N ASP A 142 6.62 -3.82 14.24
CA ASP A 142 5.88 -4.27 15.42
C ASP A 142 6.71 -5.23 16.29
N ALA A 143 7.48 -6.12 15.68
CA ALA A 143 8.46 -6.95 16.40
C ALA A 143 9.63 -6.13 16.97
N LYS A 144 9.97 -4.97 16.37
CA LYS A 144 10.94 -4.01 16.91
C LYS A 144 10.33 -3.04 17.92
N HIS A 145 9.03 -2.75 17.86
CA HIS A 145 8.34 -1.87 18.81
C HIS A 145 8.10 -2.56 20.15
N ALA A 146 8.01 -3.89 20.19
CA ALA A 146 8.04 -4.62 21.46
C ALA A 146 9.39 -4.48 22.22
N ASP A 147 10.50 -4.29 21.50
CA ASP A 147 11.85 -4.12 22.08
C ASP A 147 12.22 -2.64 22.30
N ASP A 148 11.72 -1.72 21.45
CA ASP A 148 11.98 -0.28 21.54
C ASP A 148 11.08 0.46 22.56
N THR A 149 9.89 -0.08 22.89
CA THR A 149 9.04 0.49 23.96
C THR A 149 9.74 0.39 25.33
N GLY A 150 10.51 -0.69 25.56
CA GLY A 150 11.35 -0.82 26.75
C GLY A 150 12.48 0.24 26.80
N CYS A 151 13.10 0.54 25.66
CA CYS A 151 14.16 1.54 25.58
C CYS A 151 13.67 2.99 25.81
N GLN A 152 12.44 3.33 25.41
CA GLN A 152 11.86 4.65 25.69
C GLN A 152 11.35 4.76 27.14
N GLN A 153 10.65 3.75 27.68
CA GLN A 153 10.24 3.73 29.09
C GLN A 153 11.44 3.82 30.04
N GLU A 154 12.52 3.09 29.79
CA GLU A 154 13.72 3.19 30.63
C GLU A 154 14.38 4.57 30.58
N ARG A 155 14.32 5.27 29.43
CA ARG A 155 14.87 6.63 29.30
C ARG A 155 14.00 7.65 30.01
N ASP A 156 12.68 7.54 29.86
CA ASP A 156 11.73 8.44 30.50
C ASP A 156 11.71 8.23 32.02
N GLU A 157 11.85 6.99 32.49
CA GLU A 157 12.03 6.67 33.92
C GLU A 157 13.36 7.21 34.46
N LYS A 158 14.47 7.08 33.71
CA LYS A 158 15.77 7.67 34.10
C LYS A 158 15.71 9.20 34.15
N LEU A 159 15.04 9.84 33.20
CA LEU A 159 14.83 11.30 33.19
C LEU A 159 13.95 11.76 34.36
N TYR A 160 12.88 11.01 34.66
CA TYR A 160 12.01 11.28 35.81
C TYR A 160 12.78 11.12 37.13
N VAL A 161 13.55 10.05 37.30
CA VAL A 161 14.38 9.82 38.50
C VAL A 161 15.42 10.93 38.69
N GLU A 162 16.13 11.36 37.65
CA GLU A 162 17.07 12.49 37.73
C GLU A 162 16.35 13.79 38.13
N GLN A 163 15.16 14.05 37.61
CA GLN A 163 14.35 15.23 37.95
C GLN A 163 13.82 15.22 39.39
N VAL A 164 13.47 14.04 39.94
CA VAL A 164 13.04 13.94 41.34
C VAL A 164 14.26 14.07 42.27
N LEU A 165 15.39 13.45 41.92
CA LEU A 165 16.62 13.53 42.71
C LEU A 165 17.25 14.92 42.73
N SER A 166 17.04 15.74 41.70
CA SER A 166 17.52 17.14 41.68
C SER A 166 16.81 18.04 42.70
N ARG A 167 15.67 17.61 43.26
CA ARG A 167 14.95 18.35 44.33
C ARG A 167 15.60 18.18 45.71
N ILE A 168 16.54 17.26 45.85
CA ILE A 168 17.28 17.03 47.09
C ILE A 168 18.46 18.00 47.15
N THR A 169 18.47 18.86 48.16
CA THR A 169 19.48 19.92 48.34
C THR A 169 20.89 19.39 48.64
N ASP A 170 20.98 18.22 49.27
CA ASP A 170 22.26 17.62 49.69
C ASP A 170 22.88 16.73 48.59
N ASP A 171 23.86 17.28 47.86
CA ASP A 171 24.56 16.58 46.77
C ASP A 171 25.20 15.24 47.19
N ARG A 172 25.71 15.17 48.43
CA ARG A 172 26.34 13.94 48.97
C ARG A 172 25.33 12.83 49.26
N LYS A 173 24.13 13.18 49.72
CA LYS A 173 23.05 12.22 49.97
C LYS A 173 22.44 11.73 48.67
N ARG A 174 22.30 12.65 47.69
CA ARG A 174 21.89 12.31 46.31
C ARG A 174 22.85 11.31 45.66
N LEU A 175 24.16 11.52 45.81
CA LEU A 175 25.17 10.60 45.27
C LEU A 175 25.13 9.23 45.99
N ALA A 176 24.99 9.21 47.31
CA ALA A 176 24.82 7.97 48.07
C ALA A 176 23.61 7.15 47.59
N PHE A 177 22.49 7.83 47.36
CA PHE A 177 21.27 7.20 46.86
C PHE A 177 21.39 6.73 45.41
N ARG A 178 22.05 7.49 44.53
CA ARG A 178 22.34 7.05 43.15
C ARG A 178 23.15 5.75 43.12
N MET A 179 24.21 5.68 43.93
CA MET A 179 25.03 4.47 44.05
C MET A 179 24.24 3.29 44.61
N HIS A 180 23.28 3.55 45.50
CA HIS A 180 22.37 2.52 46.01
C HIS A 180 21.41 1.98 44.93
N MET A 181 20.87 2.86 44.08
CA MET A 181 20.03 2.48 42.93
C MET A 181 20.80 1.67 41.88
N GLU A 182 22.11 1.91 41.74
CA GLU A 182 23.02 1.11 40.89
C GLU A 182 23.38 -0.26 41.51
N GLY A 183 22.82 -0.61 42.67
CA GLY A 183 23.03 -1.90 43.33
C GLY A 183 24.34 -2.02 44.12
N ILE A 184 25.03 -0.90 44.37
CA ILE A 184 26.30 -0.91 45.12
C ILE A 184 26.01 -1.14 46.62
N PRO A 185 26.67 -2.09 47.28
CA PRO A 185 26.43 -2.38 48.70
C PRO A 185 26.92 -1.24 49.61
N LEU A 186 26.20 -1.03 50.72
CA LEU A 186 26.53 -0.03 51.76
C LEU A 186 27.89 -0.28 52.40
N ASP A 187 28.19 -1.55 52.68
CA ASP A 187 29.45 -2.01 53.22
C ASP A 187 29.89 -3.29 52.50
N SER A 188 31.16 -3.36 52.14
CA SER A 188 31.78 -4.54 51.55
C SER A 188 33.27 -4.51 51.82
N LYS A 189 33.81 -5.65 52.26
CA LYS A 189 35.25 -5.83 52.45
C LYS A 189 35.99 -6.22 51.16
N ARG A 190 35.27 -6.66 50.12
CA ARG A 190 35.84 -7.23 48.88
C ARG A 190 35.59 -6.39 47.63
N THR A 191 34.57 -5.53 47.63
CA THR A 191 34.16 -4.71 46.48
C THR A 191 34.05 -3.23 46.87
N ALA A 192 33.97 -2.33 45.89
CA ALA A 192 33.70 -0.92 46.16
C ALA A 192 32.35 -0.78 46.88
N SER A 193 32.34 -0.05 48.00
CA SER A 193 31.14 0.21 48.81
C SER A 193 30.84 1.70 48.84
N ILE A 194 29.57 2.05 49.06
CA ILE A 194 29.11 3.45 49.11
C ILE A 194 29.85 4.21 50.22
N ALA A 195 30.01 3.59 51.38
CA ALA A 195 30.77 4.13 52.51
C ALA A 195 32.22 4.48 52.13
N LYS A 196 32.89 3.59 51.39
CA LYS A 196 34.27 3.78 50.96
C LYS A 196 34.41 4.84 49.87
N ALA A 197 33.45 4.91 48.94
CA ALA A 197 33.44 5.90 47.86
C ALA A 197 33.17 7.33 48.36
N LEU A 198 32.32 7.47 49.39
CA LEU A 198 31.97 8.76 49.99
C LEU A 198 32.85 9.15 51.19
N GLY A 199 33.74 8.25 51.63
CA GLY A 199 34.63 8.48 52.77
C GLY A 199 33.89 8.60 54.12
N VAL A 200 32.74 7.94 54.26
CA VAL A 200 31.89 7.98 55.46
C VAL A 200 31.67 6.60 56.06
N SER A 201 31.17 6.53 57.29
CA SER A 201 30.81 5.25 57.90
C SER A 201 29.61 4.61 57.18
N SER A 202 29.55 3.28 57.14
CA SER A 202 28.41 2.55 56.57
C SER A 202 27.08 2.91 57.23
N LYS A 203 27.11 3.20 58.54
CA LYS A 203 25.96 3.69 59.29
C LYS A 203 25.48 5.06 58.80
N THR A 204 26.42 5.99 58.55
CA THR A 204 26.10 7.33 58.03
C THR A 204 25.57 7.27 56.60
N ALA A 205 26.16 6.43 55.73
CA ALA A 205 25.67 6.23 54.37
C ALA A 205 24.25 5.62 54.35
N GLY A 206 23.96 4.66 55.25
CA GLY A 206 22.63 4.10 55.41
C GLY A 206 21.60 5.14 55.85
N GLN A 207 21.94 5.96 56.86
CA GLN A 207 21.08 7.06 57.31
C GLN A 207 20.78 8.07 56.18
N TRP A 208 21.77 8.39 55.34
CA TRP A 208 21.56 9.29 54.20
C TRP A 208 20.58 8.72 53.17
N ILE A 209 20.63 7.40 52.92
CA ILE A 209 19.71 6.73 52.01
C ILE A 209 18.29 6.70 52.58
N GLU A 210 18.13 6.42 53.87
CA GLU A 210 16.83 6.45 54.56
C GLU A 210 16.22 7.87 54.59
N GLU A 211 17.03 8.89 54.87
CA GLU A 211 16.59 10.29 54.84
C GLU A 211 16.12 10.70 53.44
N VAL A 212 16.86 10.30 52.40
CA VAL A 212 16.48 10.56 51.01
C VAL A 212 15.20 9.82 50.64
N GLN A 213 15.03 8.55 51.02
CA GLN A 213 13.79 7.81 50.80
C GLN A 213 12.59 8.47 51.48
N ALA A 214 12.75 8.99 52.70
CA ALA A 214 11.70 9.70 53.41
C ALA A 214 11.33 11.03 52.71
N GLN A 215 12.31 11.79 52.24
CA GLN A 215 12.08 13.02 51.47
C GLN A 215 11.40 12.75 50.13
N LEU A 216 11.83 11.70 49.40
CA LEU A 216 11.20 11.28 48.16
C LEU A 216 9.75 10.86 48.36
N LYS A 217 9.44 10.15 49.46
CA LYS A 217 8.07 9.75 49.80
C LYS A 217 7.15 10.96 50.07
N LEU A 218 7.67 12.03 50.68
CA LEU A 218 6.93 13.28 50.86
C LEU A 218 6.67 13.99 49.52
N ILE A 219 7.68 14.07 48.67
CA ILE A 219 7.59 14.75 47.36
C ILE A 219 6.64 14.02 46.41
N VAL A 220 6.68 12.68 46.38
CA VAL A 220 5.77 11.87 45.55
C VAL A 220 4.35 11.86 46.13
N GLY A 221 4.21 11.94 47.45
CA GLY A 221 2.91 12.04 48.14
C GLY A 221 2.20 13.39 47.96
N GLU A 222 2.92 14.49 47.75
CA GLU A 222 2.35 15.81 47.42
C GLU A 222 1.92 15.94 45.95
N GLN A 223 2.24 14.96 45.08
CA GLN A 223 1.83 14.94 43.67
C GLN A 223 0.65 14.00 43.37
N SER A 224 -0.03 13.48 44.41
CA SER A 224 -1.30 12.71 44.31
C SER A 224 -2.50 13.51 44.82
#